data_AF-A0A2V8JF92-F1
#
_entry.id   AF-A0A2V8JF92-F1
#
_cell.length_a   1.000
_cell.length_b   1.000
_cell.length_c   1.000
_cell.angle_alpha   90.00
_cell.angle_beta   90.00
_cell.angle_gamma   90.00
#
_symmetry.space_group_name_H-M   'P 1'
#
loop_
_entity.id
_entity.type
_entity.pdbx_description
1 polymer ?
#
loop_
_entity_poly.entity_id
_entity_poly.type
_entity_poly.pdbx_seq_one_letter_code
_entity_poly.pdbx_strand_id
1 'polypeptide(L)'
;MRKKQSVSQHDHADPNSPCRDQSEKSIKNWLHSNIKVGAIVAIRCIQDGMLRYERAVVLSIRPKNFNVGTQQRDGTFAEFGETFDYSGRNWRDPTSQMRMVVPTQGVLEACDACAFGARFMPGDARSYTYSVR
;
A
#
# COMPACT_ATOMS: atom_id res chain seq x y z
N MET A 1 19.00 36.79 -0.53
CA MET A 1 18.91 35.34 -0.81
C MET A 1 17.51 34.85 -0.42
N ARG A 2 16.61 34.60 -1.40
CA ARG A 2 15.27 34.07 -1.13
C ARG A 2 15.36 32.54 -1.03
N LYS A 3 15.09 32.00 0.16
CA LYS A 3 14.91 30.55 0.38
C LYS A 3 13.77 30.07 -0.52
N LYS A 4 14.09 29.30 -1.55
CA LYS A 4 13.11 28.48 -2.27
C LYS A 4 12.65 27.41 -1.29
N GLN A 5 11.46 27.58 -0.72
CA GLN A 5 10.72 26.49 -0.11
C GLN A 5 10.46 25.47 -1.23
N SER A 6 11.21 24.36 -1.22
CA SER A 6 10.80 23.18 -1.96
C SER A 6 9.56 22.66 -1.24
N VAL A 7 8.39 23.12 -1.69
CA VAL A 7 7.12 22.45 -1.41
C VAL A 7 7.30 21.05 -1.97
N SER A 8 7.62 20.10 -1.09
CA SER A 8 7.46 18.67 -1.36
C SER A 8 6.07 18.54 -1.97
N GLN A 9 6.03 18.13 -3.23
CA GLN A 9 4.80 17.84 -3.94
C GLN A 9 4.03 16.87 -3.05
N HIS A 10 3.05 17.43 -2.36
CA HIS A 10 2.14 16.69 -1.53
C HIS A 10 1.61 15.55 -2.38
N ASP A 11 1.63 14.35 -1.80
CA ASP A 11 0.69 13.29 -2.08
C ASP A 11 -0.62 13.89 -2.62
N HIS A 12 -0.77 13.98 -3.94
CA HIS A 12 -2.08 14.13 -4.53
C HIS A 12 -2.73 12.79 -4.25
N ALA A 13 -3.39 12.70 -3.09
CA ALA A 13 -4.32 11.64 -2.78
C ALA A 13 -5.33 11.68 -3.94
N ASP A 14 -5.20 10.72 -4.85
CA ASP A 14 -6.21 10.49 -5.88
C ASP A 14 -7.56 10.51 -5.15
N PRO A 15 -8.51 11.37 -5.54
CA PRO A 15 -9.81 11.47 -4.85
C PRO A 15 -10.55 10.13 -4.80
N ASN A 16 -10.19 9.17 -5.66
CA ASN A 16 -10.74 7.82 -5.73
C ASN A 16 -9.87 6.76 -5.02
N SER A 17 -8.79 7.16 -4.34
CA SER A 17 -7.95 6.23 -3.59
C SER A 17 -8.72 5.57 -2.44
N PRO A 18 -8.76 4.22 -2.36
CA PRO A 18 -9.44 3.51 -1.27
C PRO A 18 -8.81 3.73 0.11
N CYS A 19 -7.62 4.34 0.18
CA CYS A 19 -6.93 4.67 1.42
C CYS A 19 -6.89 6.17 1.72
N ARG A 20 -7.65 7.01 1.01
CA ARG A 20 -7.61 8.49 1.14
C ARG A 20 -7.89 8.98 2.57
N ASP A 21 -8.79 8.31 3.28
CA ASP A 21 -9.25 8.71 4.61
C ASP A 21 -8.35 8.17 5.73
N GLN A 22 -7.29 7.44 5.37
CA GLN A 22 -6.36 6.85 6.33
C GLN A 22 -5.28 7.85 6.74
N SER A 23 -5.46 8.48 7.90
CA SER A 23 -4.43 9.31 8.52
C SER A 23 -3.20 8.49 8.94
N GLU A 24 -2.03 9.13 9.02
CA GLU A 24 -0.81 8.49 9.53
C GLU A 24 -1.00 7.90 10.93
N LYS A 25 -1.73 8.61 11.81
CA LYS A 25 -2.08 8.13 13.15
C LYS A 25 -2.91 6.85 13.09
N SER A 26 -3.89 6.77 12.18
CA SER A 26 -4.72 5.58 12.02
C SER A 26 -3.91 4.38 11.52
N ILE A 27 -3.01 4.58 10.55
CA ILE A 27 -2.11 3.55 10.02
C ILE A 27 -1.21 3.05 11.15
N LYS A 28 -0.55 3.97 11.86
CA LYS A 28 0.35 3.63 12.96
C LYS A 28 -0.35 2.82 14.05
N ASN A 29 -1.51 3.28 14.51
CA ASN A 29 -2.28 2.58 15.53
C ASN A 29 -2.68 1.18 15.05
N TRP A 30 -3.16 1.05 13.81
CA TRP A 30 -3.53 -0.24 13.25
C TRP A 30 -2.32 -1.19 13.18
N LEU A 31 -1.16 -0.71 12.70
CA LEU A 31 0.06 -1.51 12.60
C LEU A 31 0.52 -2.01 13.98
N HIS A 32 0.52 -1.15 14.99
CA HIS A 32 0.89 -1.55 16.34
C HIS A 32 -0.07 -2.60 16.95
N SER A 33 -1.36 -2.56 16.61
CA SER A 33 -2.36 -3.48 17.18
C SER A 33 -2.53 -4.78 16.42
N ASN A 34 -2.19 -4.84 15.12
CA ASN A 34 -2.57 -5.96 14.25
C ASN A 34 -1.39 -6.74 13.65
N ILE A 35 -0.18 -6.18 13.67
CA ILE A 35 0.97 -6.84 13.04
C ILE A 35 1.43 -8.06 13.86
N LYS A 36 1.31 -9.23 13.23
CA LYS A 36 1.82 -10.53 13.67
C LYS A 36 2.33 -11.29 12.43
N VAL A 37 3.24 -12.26 12.59
CA VAL A 37 3.67 -13.11 11.47
C VAL A 37 2.45 -13.81 10.87
N GLY A 38 2.36 -13.82 9.54
CA GLY A 38 1.20 -14.32 8.80
C GLY A 38 0.05 -13.31 8.65
N ALA A 39 0.12 -12.12 9.24
CA ALA A 39 -0.91 -11.09 9.03
C ALA A 39 -0.90 -10.60 7.57
N ILE A 40 -2.10 -10.45 7.01
CA ILE A 40 -2.29 -9.83 5.70
C ILE A 40 -2.23 -8.31 5.85
N VAL A 41 -1.49 -7.68 4.95
CA VAL A 41 -1.27 -6.25 4.90
C VAL A 41 -1.34 -5.77 3.44
N ALA A 42 -1.45 -4.45 3.26
CA ALA A 42 -1.51 -3.84 1.94
C ALA A 42 -0.47 -2.73 1.81
N ILE A 43 0.15 -2.68 0.63
CA ILE A 43 1.16 -1.69 0.24
C ILE A 43 0.55 -0.81 -0.83
N ARG A 44 0.48 0.50 -0.60
CA ARG A 44 0.27 1.51 -1.63
C ARG A 44 1.62 1.85 -2.25
N CYS A 45 1.71 1.84 -3.57
CA CYS A 45 2.88 2.35 -4.27
C CYS A 45 2.47 3.25 -5.45
N ILE A 46 3.29 4.24 -5.77
CA ILE A 46 3.19 4.99 -7.03
C ILE A 46 4.38 4.57 -7.90
N GLN A 47 4.07 3.99 -9.07
CA GLN A 47 5.06 3.55 -10.05
C GLN A 47 4.70 4.14 -11.41
N ASP A 48 5.65 4.79 -12.07
CA ASP A 48 5.44 5.46 -13.37
C ASP A 48 4.23 6.41 -13.39
N GLY A 49 3.99 7.09 -12.26
CA GLY A 49 2.85 7.99 -12.08
C GLY A 49 1.50 7.31 -11.85
N MET A 50 1.45 5.97 -11.80
CA MET A 50 0.23 5.20 -11.54
C MET A 50 0.17 4.73 -10.09
N LEU A 51 -0.99 4.94 -9.47
CA LEU A 51 -1.30 4.41 -8.14
C LEU A 51 -1.58 2.90 -8.24
N ARG A 52 -0.89 2.12 -7.40
CA ARG A 52 -1.03 0.66 -7.35
C ARG A 52 -1.12 0.19 -5.90
N TYR A 53 -1.73 -0.97 -5.74
CA TYR A 53 -1.88 -1.63 -4.46
C TYR A 53 -1.39 -3.07 -4.57
N GLU A 54 -0.64 -3.51 -3.56
CA GLU A 54 -0.12 -4.87 -3.49
C GLU A 54 -0.55 -5.51 -2.17
N ARG A 55 -1.05 -6.74 -2.26
CA ARG A 55 -1.30 -7.57 -1.09
C ARG A 55 0.01 -8.19 -0.64
N ALA A 56 0.25 -8.21 0.66
CA ALA A 56 1.44 -8.81 1.23
C ALA A 56 1.13 -9.53 2.55
N VAL A 57 2.04 -10.39 2.96
CA VAL A 57 1.99 -11.11 4.23
C VAL A 57 3.20 -10.73 5.09
N VAL A 58 3.00 -10.59 6.39
CA VAL A 58 4.10 -10.35 7.34
C VAL A 58 4.93 -11.60 7.51
N LEU A 59 6.21 -11.54 7.15
CA LEU A 59 7.15 -12.66 7.21
C LEU A 59 7.92 -12.69 8.53
N SER A 60 8.36 -11.53 9.02
CA SER A 60 9.09 -11.41 10.28
C SER A 60 8.87 -10.06 10.95
N ILE A 61 9.03 -10.00 12.27
CA ILE A 61 8.79 -8.81 13.09
C ILE A 61 10.02 -8.52 13.94
N ARG A 62 10.35 -7.24 14.08
CA ARG A 62 11.39 -6.70 14.95
C ARG A 62 10.82 -5.51 15.74
N PRO A 63 11.45 -5.07 16.84
CA PRO A 63 10.91 -4.00 17.67
C PRO A 63 10.63 -2.67 16.94
N LYS A 64 11.32 -2.40 15.83
CA LYS A 64 11.22 -1.14 15.08
C LYS A 64 10.60 -1.28 13.69
N ASN A 65 10.54 -2.50 13.16
CA ASN A 65 10.15 -2.75 11.77
C ASN A 65 9.71 -4.20 11.58
N PHE A 66 9.13 -4.49 10.42
CA PHE A 66 8.72 -5.83 10.03
C PHE A 66 8.97 -6.03 8.53
N ASN A 67 9.21 -7.27 8.14
CA ASN A 67 9.42 -7.68 6.75
C ASN A 67 8.15 -8.27 6.18
N VAL A 68 7.87 -8.00 4.91
CA VAL A 68 6.68 -8.50 4.22
C VAL A 68 7.04 -9.14 2.90
N GLY A 69 6.30 -10.18 2.54
CA GLY A 69 6.36 -10.85 1.25
C GLY A 69 5.14 -10.48 0.42
N THR A 70 5.33 -9.97 -0.80
CA THR A 70 4.24 -9.59 -1.69
C THR A 70 3.60 -10.82 -2.34
N GLN A 71 2.32 -10.72 -2.66
CA GLN A 71 1.60 -11.79 -3.33
C GLN A 71 2.06 -11.91 -4.79
N GLN A 72 2.28 -13.14 -5.22
CA GLN A 72 2.68 -13.52 -6.57
C GLN A 72 1.44 -13.88 -7.41
N ARG A 73 1.63 -14.00 -8.73
CA ARG A 73 0.55 -14.28 -9.69
C ARG A 73 -0.12 -15.65 -9.47
N ASP A 74 0.60 -16.61 -8.92
CA ASP A 74 0.09 -17.95 -8.61
C ASP A 74 -0.67 -17.98 -7.26
N GLY A 75 -0.83 -16.84 -6.61
CA GLY A 75 -1.51 -16.70 -5.32
C GLY A 75 -0.61 -16.96 -4.10
N THR A 76 0.63 -17.41 -4.31
CA THR A 76 1.62 -17.58 -3.23
C THR A 76 2.18 -16.24 -2.77
N PHE A 77 2.91 -16.22 -1.66
CA PHE A 77 3.61 -15.04 -1.17
C PHE A 77 5.12 -15.22 -1.31
N ALA A 78 5.82 -14.17 -1.69
CA ALA A 78 7.28 -14.16 -1.68
C ALA A 78 7.83 -14.45 -0.27
N GLU A 79 8.90 -15.24 -0.18
CA GLU A 79 9.54 -15.61 1.10
C GLU A 79 10.44 -14.50 1.67
N PHE A 80 10.67 -13.45 0.89
CA PHE A 80 11.41 -12.26 1.26
C PHE A 80 10.79 -11.04 0.58
N GLY A 81 11.04 -9.86 1.12
CA GLY A 81 10.59 -8.62 0.47
C GLY A 81 10.93 -7.36 1.26
N GLU A 82 10.05 -6.37 1.13
CA GLU A 82 10.26 -5.04 1.68
C GLU A 82 10.14 -5.01 3.20
N THR A 83 10.80 -4.02 3.81
CA THR A 83 10.78 -3.82 5.26
C THR A 83 10.14 -2.48 5.57
N PHE A 84 9.17 -2.47 6.48
CA PHE A 84 8.43 -1.28 6.85
C PHE A 84 8.54 -0.99 8.34
N ASP A 85 8.54 0.29 8.69
CA ASP A 85 8.38 0.71 10.08
C ASP A 85 6.90 0.74 10.50
N TYR A 86 6.66 0.93 11.81
CA TYR A 86 5.30 1.05 12.34
C TYR A 86 4.61 2.38 12.01
N SER A 87 5.26 3.31 11.30
CA SER A 87 4.59 4.46 10.66
C SER A 87 4.12 4.14 9.23
N GLY A 88 4.43 2.92 8.76
CA GLY A 88 4.07 2.43 7.45
C GLY A 88 5.02 2.87 6.34
N ARG A 89 6.18 3.44 6.65
CA ARG A 89 7.19 3.85 5.65
C ARG A 89 8.16 2.72 5.40
N ASN A 90 8.69 2.64 4.18
CA ASN A 90 9.79 1.73 3.91
C ASN A 90 11.00 2.09 4.78
N TRP A 91 11.56 1.09 5.46
CA TRP A 91 12.64 1.24 6.42
C TRP A 91 13.98 1.59 5.77
N ARG A 92 14.24 1.07 4.56
CA ARG A 92 15.50 1.25 3.84
C ARG A 92 15.46 2.47 2.92
N ASP A 93 14.29 2.80 2.41
CA ASP A 93 14.05 4.00 1.61
C ASP A 93 12.78 4.75 2.07
N PRO A 94 12.90 5.60 3.10
CA PRO A 94 11.78 6.39 3.61
C PRO A 94 11.21 7.39 2.60
N THR A 95 11.95 7.68 1.52
CA THR A 95 11.52 8.57 0.43
C THR A 95 10.85 7.83 -0.72
N SER A 96 10.84 6.50 -0.67
CA SER A 96 10.11 5.68 -1.64
C SER A 96 8.64 6.07 -1.67
N GLN A 97 8.03 5.91 -2.83
CA GLN A 97 6.59 6.09 -3.01
C GLN A 97 5.78 4.91 -2.44
N MET A 98 6.41 4.03 -1.65
CA MET A 98 5.79 2.85 -1.04
C MET A 98 5.37 3.17 0.39
N ARG A 99 4.13 2.84 0.72
CA ARG A 99 3.58 3.04 2.05
C ARG A 99 2.61 1.93 2.44
N MET A 100 2.71 1.45 3.67
CA MET A 100 1.70 0.58 4.26
C MET A 100 0.40 1.36 4.43
N VAL A 101 -0.70 0.69 4.12
CA VAL A 101 -2.05 1.17 4.36
C VAL A 101 -2.82 0.09 5.13
N VAL A 102 -3.85 0.53 5.86
CA VAL A 102 -4.78 -0.39 6.52
C VAL A 102 -5.47 -1.22 5.43
N PRO A 103 -5.44 -2.57 5.52
CA PRO A 103 -6.05 -3.47 4.55
C PRO A 103 -7.58 -3.51 4.76
N THR A 104 -8.25 -2.38 4.56
CA THR A 104 -9.71 -2.33 4.50
C THR A 104 -10.21 -3.12 3.30
N GLN A 105 -11.51 -3.47 3.28
CA GLN A 105 -12.10 -4.21 2.16
C GLN A 105 -11.79 -3.55 0.80
N GLY A 106 -12.04 -2.25 0.64
CA GLY A 106 -11.77 -1.55 -0.61
C GLY A 106 -10.29 -1.49 -1.01
N VAL A 107 -9.36 -1.49 -0.05
CA VAL A 107 -7.93 -1.59 -0.34
C VAL A 107 -7.58 -2.99 -0.82
N LEU A 108 -8.12 -4.03 -0.18
CA LEU A 108 -7.89 -5.42 -0.58
C LEU A 108 -8.48 -5.74 -1.96
N GLU A 109 -9.65 -5.18 -2.29
CA GLU A 109 -10.24 -5.25 -3.63
C GLU A 109 -9.35 -4.54 -4.67
N ALA A 110 -8.74 -3.40 -4.33
CA ALA A 110 -7.79 -2.72 -5.21
C ALA A 110 -6.49 -3.51 -5.42
N CYS A 111 -6.02 -4.25 -4.40
CA CYS A 111 -4.90 -5.19 -4.56
C CYS A 111 -5.26 -6.30 -5.56
N ASP A 112 -6.45 -6.88 -5.43
CA ASP A 112 -6.91 -7.97 -6.30
C ASP A 112 -7.05 -7.47 -7.75
N ALA A 113 -7.64 -6.28 -7.95
CA ALA A 113 -7.71 -5.62 -9.24
C ALA A 113 -6.30 -5.47 -9.89
N CYS A 114 -5.30 -5.02 -9.12
CA CYS A 114 -3.93 -4.91 -9.62
C CYS A 114 -3.29 -6.27 -9.96
N ALA A 115 -3.59 -7.32 -9.19
CA ALA A 115 -3.06 -8.67 -9.41
C ALA A 115 -3.58 -9.28 -10.73
N PHE A 116 -4.82 -8.98 -11.12
CA PHE A 116 -5.43 -9.43 -12.38
C PHE A 116 -5.21 -8.46 -13.56
N GLY A 117 -4.31 -7.48 -13.42
CA GLY A 117 -3.96 -6.55 -14.49
C GLY A 117 -4.96 -5.42 -14.73
N ALA A 118 -5.93 -5.22 -13.82
CA ALA A 118 -6.75 -4.03 -13.85
C ALA A 118 -5.90 -2.83 -13.40
N ARG A 119 -5.61 -1.93 -14.34
CA ARG A 119 -5.00 -0.65 -14.05
C ARG A 119 -6.06 0.22 -13.39
N PHE A 120 -5.79 0.73 -12.19
CA PHE A 120 -6.55 1.86 -11.65
C PHE A 120 -6.15 3.09 -12.47
N MET A 121 -6.94 3.41 -13.48
CA MET A 121 -6.84 4.67 -14.20
C MET A 121 -7.58 5.74 -13.37
N PRO A 122 -6.92 6.84 -12.98
CA PRO A 122 -7.56 7.92 -12.25
C PRO A 122 -8.60 8.59 -13.16
N GLY A 123 -9.87 8.17 -13.06
CA GLY A 123 -10.98 8.76 -13.83
C GLY A 123 -12.22 7.91 -14.02
N ASP A 124 -12.13 6.58 -13.96
CA ASP A 124 -13.28 5.71 -14.27
C ASP A 124 -13.90 5.10 -13.01
N ALA A 125 -14.66 5.92 -12.28
CA ALA A 125 -15.71 5.44 -11.38
C ALA A 125 -16.94 4.98 -12.17
N ARG A 126 -16.76 4.05 -13.12
CA ARG A 126 -17.86 3.39 -13.83
C ARG A 126 -17.81 1.89 -13.55
N SER A 127 -18.71 1.49 -12.66
CA SER A 127 -19.27 0.15 -12.44
C SER A 127 -18.61 -0.98 -13.23
N TYR A 128 -17.70 -1.72 -12.58
CA TYR A 128 -17.31 -3.04 -13.07
C TYR A 128 -18.39 -4.06 -12.66
N THR A 129 -19.39 -4.25 -13.51
CA THR A 129 -20.23 -5.44 -13.48
C THR A 129 -19.41 -6.61 -14.02
N TYR A 130 -18.97 -7.49 -13.12
CA TYR A 130 -18.37 -8.77 -13.51
C TYR A 130 -19.44 -9.65 -14.17
N SER A 131 -19.34 -9.84 -15.48
CA SER A 131 -20.04 -10.93 -16.16
C SER A 131 -19.17 -12.18 -16.05
N VAL A 132 -19.55 -13.08 -15.13
CA VAL A 132 -18.97 -14.43 -15.07
C VAL A 132 -19.55 -15.22 -16.25
N ARG A 133 -18.69 -15.80 -17.08
CA ARG A 133 -19.06 -16.82 -18.06
C ARG A 133 -18.94 -18.20 -17.45
#